data_AF-A0A662ZJV2-F1
#
_entry.id   AF-A0A662ZJV2-F1
#
_cell.length_a   1.000
_cell.length_b   1.000
_cell.length_c   1.000
_cell.angle_alpha   90.00
_cell.angle_beta   90.00
_cell.angle_gamma   90.00
#
_symmetry.space_group_name_H-M   'P 1'
#
loop_
_entity.id
_entity.type
_entity.pdbx_description
1 polymer ?
#
loop_
_entity_poly.entity_id
_entity_poly.type
_entity_poly.pdbx_seq_one_letter_code
_entity_poly.pdbx_strand_id
1 'polypeptide(L)'
;MSRKKHNAGPPQSAEDISSDKEAQSWIKEVIDADTCRLYGCLYDEISHRELHELTDLAESMIAEYGSAAVIRRWEEYLYSRCTTPESVVNFANLFWCYGGYEYRISDACRFLGYIFYRIGFDPDTYDYGEDKYDATGILDSIATCVMVKAGYGHADQVRNPYYTPENDPLIMAEVRAFRQTDL
;
A
#
# COMPACT_ATOMS: atom_id res chain seq x y z
N MET A 1 48.52 -2.64 -18.20
CA MET A 1 48.87 -2.70 -16.76
C MET A 1 48.16 -1.54 -16.08
N SER A 2 47.25 -1.62 -15.10
CA SER A 2 46.74 -2.71 -14.27
C SER A 2 45.30 -2.35 -13.86
N ARG A 3 44.36 -3.29 -13.96
CA ARG A 3 43.02 -3.20 -13.35
C ARG A 3 43.14 -3.57 -11.86
N LYS A 4 42.85 -2.65 -10.94
CA LYS A 4 42.59 -3.02 -9.54
C LYS A 4 41.19 -3.61 -9.48
N LYS A 5 41.10 -4.94 -9.31
CA LYS A 5 39.88 -5.63 -8.89
C LYS A 5 39.66 -5.32 -7.41
N HIS A 6 38.60 -4.61 -7.07
CA HIS A 6 38.08 -4.62 -5.70
C HIS A 6 37.18 -5.85 -5.57
N ASN A 7 37.77 -6.93 -5.03
CA ASN A 7 37.00 -7.99 -4.39
C ASN A 7 36.54 -7.45 -3.04
N ALA A 8 35.31 -6.95 -2.95
CA ALA A 8 34.61 -6.87 -1.69
C ALA A 8 33.75 -8.14 -1.59
N GLY A 9 34.13 -9.05 -0.69
CA GLY A 9 33.26 -10.17 -0.32
C GLY A 9 32.04 -9.67 0.46
N PRO A 10 31.00 -10.50 0.64
CA PRO A 10 29.81 -10.11 1.39
C PRO A 10 30.18 -9.76 2.85
N PRO A 11 29.56 -8.72 3.44
CA PRO A 11 29.89 -8.27 4.78
C PRO A 11 29.61 -9.36 5.81
N GLN A 12 30.57 -9.57 6.70
CA GLN A 12 30.50 -10.51 7.80
C GLN A 12 29.91 -9.80 9.03
N SER A 13 28.77 -10.33 9.50
CA SER A 13 28.06 -10.01 10.75
C SER A 13 27.05 -8.86 10.74
N ALA A 14 25.98 -9.07 11.51
CA ALA A 14 24.74 -8.28 11.53
C ALA A 14 24.83 -6.95 12.30
N GLU A 15 26.00 -6.61 12.84
CA GLU A 15 26.15 -5.46 13.75
C GLU A 15 26.73 -4.20 13.08
N ASP A 16 27.27 -4.29 11.85
CA ASP A 16 27.85 -3.15 11.11
C ASP A 16 26.88 -2.42 10.17
N ILE A 17 25.65 -2.94 9.98
CA ILE A 17 24.69 -2.40 8.99
C ILE A 17 24.00 -1.11 9.50
N SER A 18 24.15 -0.74 10.78
CA SER A 18 23.40 0.36 11.39
C SER A 18 23.88 1.78 11.00
N SER A 19 24.98 1.96 10.27
CA SER A 19 25.50 3.30 9.91
C SER A 19 25.88 3.50 8.44
N ASP A 20 25.73 2.48 7.61
CA ASP A 20 26.13 2.52 6.21
C ASP A 20 25.03 3.14 5.34
N LYS A 21 25.22 4.41 4.96
CA LYS A 21 24.32 5.15 4.07
C LYS A 21 24.23 4.54 2.68
N GLU A 22 25.29 3.89 2.19
CA GLU A 22 25.28 3.25 0.87
C GLU A 22 24.44 1.97 0.91
N ALA A 23 24.58 1.17 1.97
CA ALA A 23 23.73 -0.01 2.19
C ALA A 23 22.24 0.38 2.33
N GLN A 24 21.93 1.45 3.08
CA GLN A 24 20.56 1.96 3.20
C GLN A 24 20.00 2.49 1.87
N SER A 25 20.83 3.13 1.05
CA SER A 25 20.43 3.60 -0.29
C SER A 25 20.13 2.43 -1.21
N TRP A 26 20.98 1.41 -1.22
CA TRP A 26 20.79 0.22 -2.04
C TRP A 26 19.54 -0.58 -1.64
N ILE A 27 19.32 -0.81 -0.34
CA ILE A 27 18.10 -1.48 0.16
C ILE A 27 16.85 -0.71 -0.29
N LYS A 28 16.88 0.62 -0.19
CA LYS A 28 15.78 1.45 -0.67
C LYS A 28 15.53 1.26 -2.16
N GLU A 29 16.58 1.30 -2.99
CA GLU A 29 16.46 1.12 -4.44
C GLU A 29 15.87 -0.24 -4.82
N VAL A 30 16.26 -1.30 -4.09
CA VAL A 30 15.71 -2.65 -4.30
C VAL A 30 14.22 -2.68 -3.93
N ILE A 31 13.83 -2.19 -2.76
CA ILE A 31 12.41 -2.17 -2.36
C ILE A 31 11.59 -1.31 -3.32
N ASP A 32 12.11 -0.17 -3.79
CA ASP A 32 11.43 0.69 -4.76
C ASP A 32 11.22 -0.04 -6.11
N ALA A 33 12.25 -0.76 -6.60
CA ALA A 33 12.17 -1.52 -7.84
C ALA A 33 11.16 -2.68 -7.75
N ASP A 34 11.21 -3.45 -6.67
CA ASP A 34 10.27 -4.56 -6.47
C ASP A 34 8.85 -4.06 -6.20
N THR A 35 8.67 -2.93 -5.51
CA THR A 35 7.36 -2.27 -5.39
C THR A 35 6.81 -1.88 -6.76
N CYS A 36 7.64 -1.33 -7.65
CA CYS A 36 7.22 -1.02 -9.02
C CYS A 36 6.88 -2.27 -9.84
N ARG A 37 7.56 -3.40 -9.56
CA ARG A 37 7.22 -4.69 -10.18
C ARG A 37 5.89 -5.23 -9.69
N LEU A 38 5.64 -5.19 -8.38
CA LEU A 38 4.39 -5.63 -7.76
C LEU A 38 3.19 -4.83 -8.27
N TYR A 39 3.28 -3.50 -8.29
CA TYR A 39 2.14 -2.64 -8.64
C TYR A 39 2.16 -2.11 -10.08
N GLY A 40 3.11 -2.59 -10.89
CA GLY A 40 3.21 -2.28 -12.31
C GLY A 40 2.37 -3.20 -13.20
N CYS A 41 1.78 -4.26 -12.64
CA CYS A 41 0.87 -5.15 -13.33
C CYS A 41 -0.60 -4.72 -13.15
N LEU A 42 -1.49 -5.33 -13.94
CA LEU A 42 -2.93 -5.13 -13.86
C LEU A 42 -3.58 -6.37 -13.25
N TYR A 43 -4.35 -6.20 -12.18
CA TYR A 43 -5.02 -7.25 -11.44
C TYR A 43 -5.93 -8.12 -12.33
N ASP A 44 -6.63 -7.49 -13.29
CA ASP A 44 -7.54 -8.21 -14.19
C ASP A 44 -6.81 -8.89 -15.37
N GLU A 45 -5.51 -8.60 -15.59
CA GLU A 45 -4.73 -9.13 -16.70
C GLU A 45 -3.64 -10.11 -16.26
N ILE A 46 -3.28 -10.14 -14.98
CA ILE A 46 -2.25 -11.02 -14.43
C ILE A 46 -2.73 -12.47 -14.38
N SER A 47 -1.89 -13.40 -14.83
CA SER A 47 -2.20 -14.83 -14.72
C SER A 47 -2.11 -15.31 -13.26
N HIS A 48 -2.85 -16.37 -12.90
CA HIS A 48 -2.75 -16.96 -11.55
C HIS A 48 -1.33 -17.36 -11.15
N ARG A 49 -0.53 -17.85 -12.11
CA ARG A 49 0.88 -18.22 -11.85
C ARG A 49 1.70 -16.98 -11.54
N GLU A 50 1.57 -15.94 -12.35
CA GLU A 50 2.31 -14.69 -12.14
C GLU A 50 1.89 -13.99 -10.86
N LEU A 51 0.58 -14.01 -10.52
CA LEU A 51 0.09 -13.50 -9.25
C LEU A 51 0.73 -14.25 -8.07
N HIS A 52 0.83 -15.58 -8.15
CA HIS A 52 1.50 -16.37 -7.12
C HIS A 52 2.98 -16.01 -6.97
N GLU A 53 3.71 -15.86 -8.08
CA GLU A 53 5.11 -15.43 -8.07
C GLU A 53 5.30 -14.03 -7.47
N LEU A 54 4.38 -13.10 -7.72
CA LEU A 54 4.41 -11.76 -7.14
C LEU A 54 4.01 -11.75 -5.66
N THR A 55 3.08 -12.62 -5.24
CA THR A 55 2.77 -12.82 -3.81
C THR A 55 4.00 -13.36 -3.07
N ASP A 56 4.68 -14.37 -3.60
CA ASP A 56 5.92 -14.90 -3.02
C ASP A 56 7.02 -13.83 -2.92
N LEU A 57 7.12 -12.94 -3.92
CA LEU A 57 8.02 -11.79 -3.89
C LEU A 57 7.64 -10.83 -2.75
N ALA A 58 6.37 -10.47 -2.62
CA ALA A 58 5.90 -9.58 -1.56
C ALA A 58 6.18 -10.14 -0.16
N GLU A 59 5.90 -11.43 0.06
CA GLU A 59 6.22 -12.14 1.30
C GLU A 59 7.73 -12.12 1.59
N SER A 60 8.56 -12.38 0.56
CA SER A 60 10.02 -12.36 0.68
C SER A 60 10.54 -10.97 1.04
N MET A 61 10.03 -9.92 0.40
CA MET A 61 10.38 -8.53 0.73
C MET A 61 10.07 -8.21 2.19
N ILE A 62 8.89 -8.61 2.68
CA ILE A 62 8.49 -8.36 4.07
C ILE A 62 9.37 -9.14 5.05
N ALA A 63 9.71 -10.40 4.73
CA ALA A 63 10.58 -11.23 5.55
C ALA A 63 12.01 -10.69 5.62
N GLU A 64 12.54 -10.16 4.51
CA GLU A 64 13.92 -9.68 4.41
C GLU A 64 14.09 -8.25 4.95
N TYR A 65 13.20 -7.33 4.57
CA TYR A 65 13.35 -5.90 4.85
C TYR A 65 12.45 -5.38 5.96
N GLY A 66 11.52 -6.21 6.44
CA GLY A 66 10.56 -5.86 7.47
C GLY A 66 9.33 -5.12 6.93
N SER A 67 8.16 -5.47 7.47
CA SER A 67 6.87 -4.94 7.02
C SER A 67 6.79 -3.41 7.09
N ALA A 68 7.34 -2.78 8.12
CA ALA A 68 7.28 -1.32 8.26
C ALA A 68 7.97 -0.58 7.09
N ALA A 69 9.10 -1.09 6.60
CA ALA A 69 9.81 -0.49 5.47
C ALA A 69 9.06 -0.75 4.15
N VAL A 70 8.60 -1.98 3.94
CA VAL A 70 7.92 -2.40 2.70
C VAL A 70 6.55 -1.75 2.55
N ILE A 71 5.70 -1.79 3.59
CA ILE A 71 4.36 -1.20 3.56
C ILE A 71 4.44 0.31 3.34
N ARG A 72 5.40 0.99 3.97
CA ARG A 72 5.65 2.41 3.72
C ARG A 72 5.95 2.68 2.25
N ARG A 73 6.69 1.80 1.56
CA ARG A 73 6.96 1.94 0.12
C ARG A 73 5.72 1.72 -0.74
N TRP A 74 4.85 0.81 -0.34
CA TRP A 74 3.57 0.61 -1.00
C TRP A 74 2.65 1.82 -0.81
N GLU A 75 2.62 2.41 0.39
CA GLU A 75 1.94 3.69 0.65
C GLU A 75 2.52 4.81 -0.23
N GLU A 76 3.84 4.96 -0.30
CA GLU A 76 4.51 5.94 -1.17
C GLU A 76 4.18 5.72 -2.66
N TYR A 77 4.07 4.47 -3.11
CA TYR A 77 3.64 4.14 -4.48
C TYR A 77 2.19 4.59 -4.74
N LEU A 78 1.26 4.27 -3.83
CA LEU A 78 -0.14 4.71 -3.92
C LEU A 78 -0.24 6.23 -4.10
N TYR A 79 0.46 7.00 -3.26
CA TYR A 79 0.38 8.47 -3.31
C TYR A 79 1.10 9.10 -4.51
N SER A 80 2.14 8.45 -5.05
CA SER A 80 2.98 9.06 -6.11
C SER A 80 2.71 8.55 -7.53
N ARG A 81 2.13 7.35 -7.68
CA ARG A 81 1.95 6.68 -8.97
C ARG A 81 0.50 6.39 -9.30
N CYS A 82 -0.32 6.08 -8.31
CA CYS A 82 -1.73 5.86 -8.55
C CYS A 82 -2.40 7.23 -8.68
N THR A 83 -2.51 7.70 -9.93
CA THR A 83 -3.09 8.92 -10.56
C THR A 83 -4.59 9.05 -10.79
N THR A 84 -5.21 7.90 -11.04
CA THR A 84 -6.59 7.79 -11.54
C THR A 84 -7.40 6.81 -10.69
N PRO A 85 -8.75 6.80 -10.80
CA PRO A 85 -9.59 5.78 -10.16
C PRO A 85 -9.09 4.35 -10.46
N GLU A 86 -8.82 4.04 -11.73
CA GLU A 86 -8.38 2.72 -12.19
C GLU A 86 -7.10 2.28 -11.50
N SER A 87 -6.10 3.18 -11.45
CA SER A 87 -4.80 2.87 -10.85
C SER A 87 -4.87 2.62 -9.34
N VAL A 88 -5.80 3.29 -8.66
CA VAL A 88 -6.02 3.13 -7.21
C VAL A 88 -6.79 1.86 -6.91
N VAL A 89 -7.80 1.52 -7.73
CA VAL A 89 -8.54 0.25 -7.59
C VAL A 89 -7.64 -0.94 -7.91
N ASN A 90 -6.81 -0.83 -8.95
CA ASN A 90 -5.79 -1.84 -9.26
C ASN A 90 -4.84 -2.03 -8.08
N PHE A 91 -4.33 -0.94 -7.51
CA PHE A 91 -3.51 -0.99 -6.32
C PHE A 91 -4.22 -1.67 -5.15
N ALA A 92 -5.48 -1.34 -4.87
CA ALA A 92 -6.24 -1.92 -3.76
C ALA A 92 -6.40 -3.45 -3.90
N ASN A 93 -6.74 -3.94 -5.10
CA ASN A 93 -6.83 -5.38 -5.35
C ASN A 93 -5.49 -6.09 -5.16
N LEU A 94 -4.41 -5.53 -5.71
CA LEU A 94 -3.08 -6.10 -5.55
C LEU A 94 -2.59 -6.05 -4.09
N PHE A 95 -2.83 -4.93 -3.39
CA PHE A 95 -2.53 -4.77 -1.96
C PHE A 95 -3.21 -5.85 -1.12
N TRP A 96 -4.45 -6.21 -1.47
CA TRP A 96 -5.15 -7.33 -0.87
C TRP A 96 -4.49 -8.68 -1.19
N CYS A 97 -4.22 -8.96 -2.46
CA CYS A 97 -3.58 -10.21 -2.89
C CYS A 97 -2.17 -10.42 -2.31
N TYR A 98 -1.44 -9.35 -2.04
CA TYR A 98 -0.11 -9.39 -1.43
C TYR A 98 -0.14 -9.40 0.10
N GLY A 99 -1.33 -9.47 0.72
CA GLY A 99 -1.46 -9.51 2.18
C GLY A 99 -1.12 -8.19 2.88
N GLY A 100 -1.11 -7.06 2.15
CA GLY A 100 -0.78 -5.76 2.72
C GLY A 100 -1.69 -5.36 3.89
N TYR A 101 -2.96 -5.76 3.82
CA TYR A 101 -3.97 -5.53 4.86
C TYR A 101 -3.65 -6.23 6.19
N GLU A 102 -2.71 -7.18 6.20
CA GLU A 102 -2.28 -7.89 7.41
C GLU A 102 -1.37 -7.04 8.30
N TYR A 103 -0.79 -5.97 7.77
CA TYR A 103 0.20 -5.15 8.45
C TYR A 103 -0.37 -3.80 8.89
N ARG A 104 0.33 -3.17 9.84
CA ARG A 104 -0.05 -1.84 10.32
C ARG A 104 0.30 -0.78 9.28
N ILE A 105 -0.69 -0.01 8.87
CA ILE A 105 -0.53 1.20 8.06
C ILE A 105 -0.27 2.39 9.00
N SER A 106 0.67 3.25 8.62
CA SER A 106 1.14 4.36 9.46
C SER A 106 0.04 5.36 9.76
N ASP A 107 -0.73 5.72 8.72
CA ASP A 107 -1.90 6.59 8.80
C ASP A 107 -3.07 5.96 8.01
N ALA A 108 -3.79 5.05 8.68
CA ALA A 108 -4.86 4.28 8.04
C ALA A 108 -6.02 5.16 7.54
N CYS A 109 -6.34 6.24 8.24
CA CYS A 109 -7.41 7.16 7.83
C CYS A 109 -7.00 7.90 6.56
N ARG A 110 -5.76 8.41 6.48
CA ARG A 110 -5.25 9.09 5.30
C ARG A 110 -5.10 8.15 4.11
N PHE A 111 -4.63 6.93 4.35
CA PHE A 111 -4.51 5.89 3.33
C PHE A 111 -5.86 5.58 2.69
N LEU A 112 -6.88 5.29 3.51
CA LEU A 112 -8.24 5.03 3.01
C LEU A 112 -8.86 6.29 2.40
N GLY A 113 -8.69 7.44 3.02
CA GLY A 113 -9.22 8.72 2.55
C GLY A 113 -8.69 9.10 1.17
N TYR A 114 -7.41 8.81 0.89
CA TYR A 114 -6.84 8.99 -0.44
C TYR A 114 -7.49 8.07 -1.47
N ILE A 115 -7.70 6.79 -1.10
CA ILE A 115 -8.35 5.84 -2.00
C ILE A 115 -9.78 6.31 -2.35
N PHE A 116 -10.59 6.65 -1.34
CA PHE A 116 -11.94 7.19 -1.53
C PHE A 116 -11.96 8.48 -2.36
N TYR A 117 -11.05 9.41 -2.06
CA TYR A 117 -10.90 10.65 -2.83
C TYR A 117 -10.65 10.35 -4.32
N ARG A 118 -9.74 9.43 -4.62
CA ARG A 118 -9.30 9.17 -5.98
C ARG A 118 -10.27 8.34 -6.81
N ILE A 119 -11.19 7.61 -6.18
CA ILE A 119 -12.32 6.96 -6.86
C ILE A 119 -13.55 7.88 -6.97
N GLY A 120 -13.42 9.15 -6.61
CA GLY A 120 -14.49 10.14 -6.78
C GLY A 120 -15.56 10.13 -5.71
N PHE A 121 -15.34 9.47 -4.56
CA PHE A 121 -16.32 9.49 -3.48
C PHE A 121 -16.52 10.90 -2.92
N ASP A 122 -17.77 11.33 -2.89
CA ASP A 122 -18.19 12.59 -2.28
C ASP A 122 -18.90 12.31 -0.93
N PRO A 123 -18.29 12.68 0.20
CA PRO A 123 -18.85 12.42 1.51
C PRO A 123 -20.07 13.28 1.85
N ASP A 124 -20.35 14.33 1.09
CA ASP A 124 -21.46 15.24 1.34
C ASP A 124 -22.70 14.85 0.51
N THR A 125 -22.50 14.21 -0.65
CA THR A 125 -23.60 13.68 -1.48
C THR A 125 -23.76 12.16 -1.44
N TYR A 126 -22.82 11.43 -0.82
CA TYR A 126 -22.77 9.96 -0.81
C TYR A 126 -22.82 9.37 -2.22
N ASP A 127 -22.05 9.97 -3.12
CA ASP A 127 -21.99 9.62 -4.53
C ASP A 127 -20.55 9.30 -4.94
N TYR A 128 -20.39 8.38 -5.90
CA TYR A 128 -19.11 8.02 -6.52
C TYR A 128 -18.95 8.69 -7.90
N GLY A 129 -19.92 9.50 -8.33
CA GLY A 129 -19.97 10.13 -9.64
C GLY A 129 -20.52 9.19 -10.73
N GLU A 130 -20.55 9.68 -11.97
CA GLU A 130 -21.13 8.96 -13.12
C GLU A 130 -20.32 7.71 -13.52
N ASP A 131 -19.01 7.70 -13.23
CA ASP A 131 -18.08 6.61 -13.55
C ASP A 131 -17.77 5.77 -12.31
N LYS A 132 -18.82 5.22 -11.67
CA LYS A 132 -18.66 4.35 -10.50
C LYS A 132 -17.76 3.16 -10.85
N TYR A 133 -16.53 3.20 -10.37
CA TYR A 133 -15.70 2.01 -10.29
C TYR A 133 -16.24 1.14 -9.15
N ASP A 134 -16.61 -0.11 -9.44
CA ASP A 134 -17.13 -1.05 -8.44
C ASP A 134 -16.00 -1.57 -7.53
N ALA A 135 -15.48 -0.67 -6.70
CA ALA A 135 -14.40 -0.96 -5.74
C ALA A 135 -14.94 -1.13 -4.31
N THR A 136 -16.25 -0.97 -4.08
CA THR A 136 -16.82 -0.92 -2.73
C THR A 136 -16.52 -2.20 -1.94
N GLY A 137 -16.62 -3.37 -2.56
CA GLY A 137 -16.33 -4.64 -1.90
C GLY A 137 -14.87 -4.79 -1.43
N ILE A 138 -13.90 -4.39 -2.26
CA ILE A 138 -12.48 -4.49 -1.89
C ILE A 138 -12.10 -3.43 -0.86
N LEU A 139 -12.69 -2.23 -0.95
CA LEU A 139 -12.43 -1.15 0.01
C LEU A 139 -13.02 -1.44 1.39
N ASP A 140 -14.21 -2.03 1.46
CA ASP A 140 -14.80 -2.49 2.72
C ASP A 140 -13.89 -3.52 3.40
N SER A 141 -13.40 -4.48 2.62
CA SER A 141 -12.52 -5.55 3.10
C SER A 141 -11.19 -4.99 3.62
N ILE A 142 -10.56 -4.08 2.87
CA ILE A 142 -9.33 -3.42 3.30
C ILE A 142 -9.58 -2.56 4.54
N ALA A 143 -10.60 -1.70 4.52
CA ALA A 143 -10.86 -0.74 5.59
C ALA A 143 -11.08 -1.42 6.94
N THR A 144 -11.89 -2.47 6.98
CA THR A 144 -12.18 -3.24 8.20
C THR A 144 -10.94 -3.92 8.77
N CYS A 145 -9.97 -4.28 7.92
CA CYS A 145 -8.71 -4.88 8.36
C CYS A 145 -7.71 -3.81 8.86
N VAL A 146 -7.46 -2.78 8.04
CA VAL A 146 -6.40 -1.80 8.30
C VAL A 146 -6.75 -0.86 9.45
N MET A 147 -8.02 -0.47 9.59
CA MET A 147 -8.47 0.40 10.69
C MET A 147 -8.32 -0.31 12.04
N VAL A 148 -8.74 -1.57 12.14
CA VAL A 148 -8.61 -2.36 13.37
C VAL A 148 -7.14 -2.50 13.76
N LYS A 149 -6.25 -2.80 12.80
CA LYS A 149 -4.79 -2.90 13.05
C LYS A 149 -4.14 -1.57 13.43
N ALA A 150 -4.69 -0.45 12.97
CA ALA A 150 -4.27 0.88 13.38
C ALA A 150 -4.77 1.27 14.80
N GLY A 151 -5.68 0.50 15.39
CA GLY A 151 -6.22 0.71 16.74
C GLY A 151 -7.63 1.30 16.77
N TYR A 152 -8.28 1.45 15.61
CA TYR A 152 -9.65 1.95 15.50
C TYR A 152 -10.67 0.83 15.75
N GLY A 153 -10.90 0.52 17.02
CA GLY A 153 -11.77 -0.60 17.43
C GLY A 153 -13.25 -0.46 17.03
N HIS A 154 -13.71 0.72 16.60
CA HIS A 154 -15.07 0.91 16.08
C HIS A 154 -15.27 0.35 14.67
N ALA A 155 -14.17 0.07 13.95
CA ALA A 155 -14.16 -0.58 12.65
C ALA A 155 -14.20 -2.12 12.72
N ASP A 156 -14.10 -2.69 13.92
CA ASP A 156 -14.21 -4.13 14.15
C ASP A 156 -15.65 -4.58 13.92
N GLN A 157 -15.91 -5.26 12.80
CA GLN A 157 -17.25 -5.72 12.43
C GLN A 157 -17.83 -6.79 13.36
N VAL A 158 -17.02 -7.47 14.18
CA VAL A 158 -17.55 -8.35 15.24
C VAL A 158 -18.27 -7.52 16.32
N ARG A 159 -17.77 -6.31 16.58
CA ARG A 159 -18.31 -5.39 17.59
C ARG A 159 -19.31 -4.39 16.99
N ASN A 160 -19.11 -4.02 15.74
CA ASN A 160 -19.93 -3.07 15.00
C ASN A 160 -20.27 -3.65 13.61
N PRO A 161 -21.27 -4.55 13.52
CA PRO A 161 -21.62 -5.26 12.28
C PRO A 161 -22.16 -4.33 11.17
N TYR A 162 -22.46 -3.07 11.51
CA TYR A 162 -22.94 -2.05 10.57
C TYR A 162 -21.85 -1.02 10.23
N TYR A 163 -20.59 -1.28 10.62
CA TYR A 163 -19.48 -0.43 10.22
C TYR A 163 -19.36 -0.41 8.69
N THR A 164 -19.34 0.80 8.15
CA THR A 164 -19.19 1.12 6.73
C THR A 164 -18.15 2.22 6.62
N PRO A 165 -17.06 2.01 5.88
CA PRO A 165 -15.97 2.97 5.81
C PRO A 165 -16.39 4.31 5.18
N GLU A 166 -17.38 4.33 4.29
CA GLU A 166 -17.95 5.56 3.70
C GLU A 166 -18.60 6.48 4.75
N ASN A 167 -18.99 5.93 5.89
CA ASN A 167 -19.58 6.67 7.00
C ASN A 167 -18.56 7.01 8.10
N ASP A 168 -17.31 6.57 7.98
CA ASP A 168 -16.31 6.81 9.02
C ASP A 168 -15.86 8.29 9.02
N PRO A 169 -16.12 9.05 10.11
CA PRO A 169 -15.86 10.48 10.13
C PRO A 169 -14.36 10.83 10.01
N LEU A 170 -13.46 9.91 10.40
CA LEU A 170 -12.01 10.12 10.31
C LEU A 170 -11.53 9.91 8.87
N ILE A 171 -12.03 8.88 8.18
CA ILE A 171 -11.73 8.67 6.76
C ILE A 171 -12.31 9.84 5.94
N MET A 172 -13.56 10.24 6.21
CA MET A 172 -14.21 11.33 5.48
C MET A 172 -13.58 12.70 5.71
N ALA A 173 -12.95 12.92 6.86
CA ALA A 173 -12.15 14.12 7.09
C ALA A 173 -10.96 14.18 6.12
N GLU A 174 -10.27 13.05 5.90
CA GLU A 174 -9.15 12.97 4.95
C GLU A 174 -9.62 13.14 3.50
N VAL A 175 -10.75 12.53 3.11
CA VAL A 175 -11.35 12.75 1.76
C VAL A 175 -11.58 14.25 1.52
N ARG A 176 -12.18 14.96 2.49
CA ARG A 176 -12.40 16.41 2.39
C ARG A 176 -11.09 17.19 2.33
N ALA A 177 -10.08 16.80 3.10
CA ALA A 177 -8.77 17.44 3.08
C ALA A 177 -8.09 17.29 1.71
N PHE A 178 -8.14 16.11 1.10
CA PHE A 178 -7.58 15.89 -0.24
C PHE A 178 -8.26 16.75 -1.32
N ARG A 179 -9.59 16.88 -1.26
CA ARG A 179 -10.36 17.72 -2.20
C ARG A 179 -10.04 19.22 -2.09
N GLN A 180 -9.47 19.67 -0.98
CA GLN A 180 -9.05 21.07 -0.79
C GLN A 180 -7.61 21.34 -1.26
N THR A 181 -6.84 20.30 -1.57
CA THR A 181 -5.39 20.43 -1.77
C THR A 181 -4.99 20.36 -3.26
N ASP A 182 -5.91 20.09 -4.19
CA ASP A 182 -5.65 19.87 -5.63
C ASP A 182 -4.37 19.04 -5.86
N LEU A 183 -4.37 17.79 -5.37
CA LEU A 183 -3.32 16.78 -5.64
C LEU A 183 -3.54 16.08 -6.98
#